data_AF-A0AAD5R860-F1
#
_entry.id   AF-A0AAD5R860-F1
#
_cell.length_a   1.000
_cell.length_b   1.000
_cell.length_c   1.000
_cell.angle_alpha   90.00
_cell.angle_beta   90.00
_cell.angle_gamma   90.00
#
_symmetry.space_group_name_H-M   'P 1'
#
loop_
_entity.id
_entity.type
_entity.pdbx_description
1 polymer ?
#
loop_
_entity_poly.entity_id
_entity_poly.type
_entity_poly.pdbx_seq_one_letter_code
_entity_poly.pdbx_strand_id
1 'polypeptide(L)'
;MILSADGKTAVPLSDNELPLLQGRDGGERATCDRLEGGEGYYEKDTLDTFFDSSWYYLRYLDPHNDKAPLSAEAASRMPVDIYVGGIEHAAVHMFFARFMSYFLADIGVIQVGSVD
;
A
#
# COMPACT_ATOMS: atom_id res chain seq x y z
N MET A 1 17.01 4.50 -4.27
CA MET A 1 17.59 4.74 -5.62
C MET A 1 18.70 5.76 -5.46
N ILE A 2 19.94 5.40 -5.79
CA ILE A 2 21.07 6.34 -5.82
C ILE A 2 21.29 6.74 -7.28
N LEU A 3 21.56 8.02 -7.52
CA LEU A 3 21.89 8.52 -8.86
C LEU A 3 23.33 8.16 -9.20
N SER A 4 23.60 7.87 -10.47
CA SER A 4 24.96 7.73 -11.01
C SER A 4 25.81 8.95 -10.65
N ALA A 5 27.13 8.82 -10.66
CA ALA A 5 28.05 9.90 -10.27
C ALA A 5 27.85 11.21 -11.08
N ASP A 6 27.26 11.12 -12.28
CA ASP A 6 26.89 12.26 -13.13
C ASP A 6 25.46 12.79 -12.91
N GLY A 7 24.70 12.19 -11.98
CA GLY A 7 23.36 12.60 -11.55
C GLY A 7 22.23 12.25 -12.53
N LYS A 8 22.50 11.52 -13.61
CA LYS A 8 21.56 11.39 -14.74
C LYS A 8 20.82 10.07 -14.81
N THR A 9 21.35 9.03 -14.17
CA THR A 9 20.81 7.68 -14.29
C THR A 9 20.50 7.13 -12.92
N ALA A 10 19.31 6.59 -12.77
CA ALA A 10 18.96 5.78 -11.63
C ALA A 10 19.73 4.45 -11.68
N VAL A 11 20.60 4.20 -10.68
CA VAL A 11 21.32 2.93 -10.58
C VAL A 11 20.60 2.05 -9.56
N PRO A 12 20.17 0.82 -9.92
CA PRO A 12 19.66 -0.14 -8.96
C PRO A 12 20.80 -0.56 -8.03
N LEU A 13 20.56 -0.51 -6.73
CA LEU A 13 21.49 -1.03 -5.74
C LEU A 13 21.16 -2.49 -5.47
N SER A 14 22.17 -3.29 -5.16
CA SER A 14 21.91 -4.59 -4.56
C SER A 14 21.36 -4.41 -3.14
N ASP A 15 20.61 -5.40 -2.65
CA ASP A 15 19.98 -5.34 -1.32
C ASP A 15 20.97 -5.00 -0.19
N ASN A 16 22.22 -5.42 -0.33
CA ASN A 16 23.29 -5.18 0.65
C ASN A 16 23.82 -3.73 0.65
N GLU A 17 23.58 -2.98 -0.42
CA GLU A 17 24.04 -1.61 -0.62
C GLU A 17 22.94 -0.58 -0.36
N LEU A 18 21.71 -1.03 -0.10
CA LEU A 18 20.61 -0.15 0.26
C LEU A 18 20.91 0.49 1.63
N PRO A 19 20.78 1.83 1.76
CA PRO A 19 20.91 2.53 3.04
C PRO A 19 19.74 2.22 4.01
N LEU A 20 18.82 1.32 3.62
CA LEU A 20 17.83 0.75 4.51
C LEU A 20 18.53 -0.27 5.42
N LEU A 21 19.00 0.24 6.57
CA LEU A 21 19.36 -0.48 7.78
C LEU A 21 19.90 -1.91 7.55
N GLN A 22 21.22 -2.02 7.36
CA GLN A 22 21.93 -3.23 7.78
C GLN A 22 21.77 -3.37 9.31
N GLY A 23 20.69 -4.03 9.71
CA GLY A 23 20.28 -4.22 11.09
C GLY A 23 19.35 -5.42 11.22
N ARG A 24 19.67 -6.53 10.55
CA ARG A 24 18.95 -7.78 10.74
C ARG A 24 19.58 -8.57 11.88
N ASP A 25 19.38 -8.10 13.10
CA ASP A 25 19.13 -9.08 14.16
C ASP A 25 17.83 -9.76 13.73
N GLY A 26 17.95 -11.00 13.25
CA GLY A 26 16.83 -11.79 12.77
C GLY A 26 15.67 -11.60 13.74
N GLY A 27 14.50 -11.24 13.20
CA GLY A 27 13.32 -10.97 14.01
C GLY A 27 12.93 -12.14 14.92
N GLU A 28 11.76 -12.05 15.52
CA GLU A 28 11.20 -13.26 16.13
C GLU A 28 11.11 -14.35 15.04
N ARG A 29 11.68 -15.53 15.32
CA ARG A 29 11.68 -16.66 14.38
C ARG A 29 10.27 -17.16 14.23
N ALA A 30 9.84 -17.36 12.99
CA ALA A 30 8.53 -17.88 12.63
C ALA A 30 8.70 -19.16 11.82
N THR A 31 7.96 -20.20 12.18
CA THR A 31 7.86 -21.42 11.37
C THR A 31 6.92 -21.18 10.19
N CYS A 32 7.33 -21.56 8.98
CA CYS A 32 6.52 -21.40 7.78
C CYS A 32 6.82 -22.49 6.76
N ASP A 33 5.86 -23.38 6.54
CA ASP A 33 6.00 -24.52 5.60
C ASP A 33 6.12 -24.11 4.13
N ARG A 34 5.85 -22.83 3.81
CA ARG A 34 6.00 -22.27 2.47
C ARG A 34 7.43 -21.79 2.17
N LEU A 35 8.28 -21.70 3.19
CA LEU A 35 9.68 -21.30 3.03
C LEU A 35 10.57 -22.53 2.90
N GLU A 36 11.60 -22.41 2.07
CA GLU A 36 12.68 -23.41 2.03
C GLU A 36 13.39 -23.44 3.39
N GLY A 37 13.46 -24.62 4.01
CA GLY A 37 14.00 -24.78 5.37
C GLY A 37 13.00 -24.55 6.51
N GLY A 38 11.76 -24.17 6.22
CA GLY A 38 10.66 -24.16 7.20
C GLY A 38 10.70 -23.02 8.23
N GLU A 39 11.64 -22.08 8.10
CA GLU A 39 11.85 -20.99 9.06
C GLU A 39 12.07 -19.65 8.35
N GLY A 40 11.53 -18.60 8.96
CA GLY A 40 11.73 -17.22 8.55
C GLY A 40 11.69 -16.27 9.74
N TYR A 41 11.62 -14.98 9.44
CA TYR A 41 11.54 -13.91 10.43
C TYR A 41 10.36 -13.01 10.09
N TYR A 42 9.65 -12.50 11.12
CA TYR A 42 8.64 -11.48 10.91
C TYR A 42 9.25 -10.18 10.40
N GLU A 43 8.58 -9.54 9.44
CA GLU A 43 8.86 -8.15 9.08
C GLU A 43 8.49 -7.26 10.27
N LYS A 44 9.41 -6.37 10.65
CA LYS A 44 9.26 -5.45 11.78
C LYS A 44 8.99 -4.02 11.32
N ASP A 45 9.29 -3.72 10.06
CA ASP A 45 8.94 -2.44 9.48
C ASP A 45 7.42 -2.24 9.50
N THR A 46 7.02 -1.03 9.85
CA THR A 46 5.62 -0.63 9.85
C THR A 46 5.29 0.09 8.56
N LEU A 47 4.04 -0.03 8.11
CA LEU A 47 3.56 0.74 6.98
C LEU A 47 3.43 2.23 7.36
N ASP A 48 3.74 3.11 6.40
CA ASP A 48 3.58 4.56 6.58
C ASP A 48 2.08 4.95 6.70
N THR A 49 1.80 6.08 7.34
CA THR A 49 0.45 6.64 7.50
C THR A 49 -0.32 6.87 6.19
N PHE A 50 0.37 7.04 5.05
CA PHE A 50 -0.28 7.11 3.74
C PHE A 50 -0.90 5.78 3.30
N PHE A 51 -0.44 4.66 3.84
CA PHE A 51 -1.07 3.37 3.58
C PHE A 51 -2.51 3.37 4.10
N ASP A 52 -2.72 3.70 5.38
CA ASP A 52 -4.05 3.71 6.00
C ASP A 52 -4.97 4.75 5.35
N SER A 53 -4.45 5.98 5.15
CA SER A 53 -5.23 7.06 4.54
C SER A 53 -5.50 6.86 3.04
N SER A 54 -4.86 5.91 2.36
CA SER A 54 -5.13 5.66 0.94
C SER A 54 -6.49 4.99 0.65
N TRP A 55 -7.15 4.40 1.67
CA TRP A 55 -8.40 3.66 1.46
C TRP A 55 -9.44 3.81 2.57
N TYR A 56 -9.21 4.64 3.59
CA TYR A 56 -10.14 4.85 4.72
C TYR A 56 -11.58 5.20 4.29
N TYR A 57 -11.74 5.95 3.19
CA TYR A 57 -13.04 6.35 2.66
C TYR A 57 -13.90 5.13 2.21
N LEU A 58 -13.27 4.06 1.75
CA LEU A 58 -13.94 2.78 1.47
C LEU A 58 -14.37 2.11 2.78
N ARG A 59 -13.50 2.12 3.79
CA ARG A 59 -13.77 1.45 5.06
C ARG A 59 -14.92 2.08 5.83
N TYR A 60 -15.18 3.37 5.67
CA TYR A 60 -16.37 4.01 6.23
C TYR A 60 -17.70 3.44 5.71
N LEU A 61 -17.70 2.79 4.55
CA LEU A 61 -18.91 2.16 4.00
C LEU A 61 -19.25 0.85 4.70
N ASP A 62 -18.26 0.19 5.32
CA ASP A 62 -18.41 -1.11 5.99
C ASP A 62 -17.41 -1.30 7.16
N PRO A 63 -17.52 -0.50 8.23
CA PRO A 63 -16.45 -0.40 9.25
C PRO A 63 -16.32 -1.63 10.15
N HIS A 64 -17.34 -2.50 10.21
CA HIS A 64 -17.41 -3.63 11.12
C HIS A 64 -17.19 -4.99 10.45
N ASN A 65 -16.90 -5.04 9.16
CA ASN A 65 -16.65 -6.28 8.44
C ASN A 65 -15.25 -6.83 8.74
N ASP A 66 -15.18 -7.96 9.42
CA ASP A 66 -13.95 -8.64 9.83
C ASP A 66 -13.46 -9.68 8.81
N LYS A 67 -14.18 -9.88 7.70
CA LYS A 67 -13.90 -10.91 6.68
C LYS A 67 -13.32 -10.36 5.38
N ALA A 68 -13.60 -9.09 5.08
CA ALA A 68 -13.19 -8.44 3.84
C ALA A 68 -12.95 -6.93 4.06
N PRO A 69 -12.25 -6.25 3.13
CA PRO A 69 -12.08 -4.80 3.20
C PRO A 69 -13.42 -4.06 3.24
N LEU A 70 -14.37 -4.46 2.40
CA LEU A 70 -15.78 -4.03 2.37
C LEU A 70 -16.65 -5.05 1.60
N SER A 71 -17.96 -5.03 1.83
CA SER A 71 -18.93 -5.83 1.06
C SER A 71 -19.19 -5.26 -0.35
N ALA A 72 -19.73 -6.08 -1.25
CA ALA A 72 -20.12 -5.62 -2.59
C ALA A 72 -21.23 -4.55 -2.56
N GLU A 73 -22.16 -4.65 -1.61
CA GLU A 73 -23.20 -3.64 -1.36
C GLU A 73 -22.60 -2.32 -0.89
N ALA A 74 -21.59 -2.36 -0.01
CA ALA A 74 -20.87 -1.16 0.39
C ALA A 74 -20.11 -0.57 -0.81
N ALA A 75 -19.44 -1.40 -1.62
CA ALA A 75 -18.69 -0.98 -2.79
C ALA A 75 -19.55 -0.28 -3.85
N SER A 76 -20.84 -0.63 -3.98
CA SER A 76 -21.75 0.03 -4.93
C SER A 76 -22.12 1.48 -4.56
N ARG A 77 -21.68 1.96 -3.39
CA ARG A 77 -21.87 3.35 -2.93
C ARG A 77 -20.71 4.27 -3.36
N MET A 78 -19.72 3.74 -4.07
CA MET A 78 -18.64 4.49 -4.69
C MET A 78 -19.04 4.95 -6.10
N PRO A 79 -18.44 6.04 -6.63
CA PRO A 79 -17.35 6.83 -6.04
C PRO A 79 -17.81 7.87 -5.00
N VAL A 80 -16.86 8.51 -4.31
CA VAL A 80 -17.13 9.70 -3.49
C VAL A 80 -17.47 10.87 -4.42
N ASP A 81 -18.68 11.44 -4.29
CA ASP A 81 -19.14 12.53 -5.15
C ASP A 81 -18.38 13.84 -4.94
N ILE A 82 -18.11 14.19 -3.67
CA ILE A 82 -17.46 15.43 -3.28
C ILE A 82 -16.38 15.12 -2.26
N TYR A 83 -15.14 15.39 -2.63
CA TYR A 83 -14.00 15.32 -1.71
C TYR A 83 -13.48 16.73 -1.44
N VAL A 84 -13.46 17.14 -0.17
CA VAL A 84 -12.98 18.46 0.26
C VAL A 84 -11.73 18.26 1.11
N GLY A 85 -10.62 18.90 0.73
CA GLY A 85 -9.36 18.82 1.46
C GLY A 85 -8.42 19.99 1.13
N GLY A 86 -7.37 20.14 1.92
CA GLY A 86 -6.34 21.15 1.71
C GLY A 86 -5.38 20.79 0.57
N ILE A 87 -4.80 21.82 -0.06
CA ILE A 87 -3.90 21.67 -1.22
C ILE A 87 -2.62 20.88 -0.89
N GLU A 88 -2.20 20.90 0.37
CA GLU A 88 -1.05 20.16 0.88
C GLU A 88 -1.16 18.64 0.69
N HIS A 89 -2.40 18.12 0.63
CA HIS A 89 -2.67 16.70 0.43
C HIS A 89 -2.89 16.32 -1.05
N ALA A 90 -2.91 17.30 -1.96
CA ALA A 90 -3.22 17.09 -3.36
C ALA A 90 -2.12 16.32 -4.13
N ALA A 91 -0.86 16.42 -3.71
CA ALA A 91 0.24 15.74 -4.40
C ALA A 91 0.42 14.28 -3.96
N VAL A 92 0.41 14.02 -2.66
CA VAL A 92 0.82 12.71 -2.11
C VAL A 92 -0.39 11.84 -1.79
N HIS A 93 -1.27 12.31 -0.91
CA HIS A 93 -2.42 11.52 -0.46
C HIS A 93 -3.38 11.21 -1.61
N MET A 94 -3.68 12.18 -2.49
CA MET A 94 -4.52 11.94 -3.67
C MET A 94 -3.89 10.97 -4.67
N PHE A 95 -2.56 10.95 -4.79
CA PHE A 95 -1.87 9.96 -5.61
C PHE A 95 -2.06 8.55 -5.04
N PHE A 96 -1.78 8.36 -3.74
CA PHE A 96 -1.96 7.07 -3.08
C PHE A 96 -3.41 6.61 -3.07
N ALA A 97 -4.37 7.50 -2.83
CA ALA A 97 -5.79 7.18 -2.86
C ALA A 97 -6.24 6.69 -4.25
N ARG A 98 -5.76 7.33 -5.33
CA ARG A 98 -6.04 6.89 -6.70
C ARG A 98 -5.36 5.55 -7.01
N PHE A 99 -4.08 5.41 -6.67
CA PHE A 99 -3.35 4.15 -6.86
C PHE A 99 -4.06 2.98 -6.17
N MET A 100 -4.45 3.16 -4.90
CA MET A 100 -5.14 2.13 -4.14
C MET A 100 -6.51 1.82 -4.74
N SER A 101 -7.26 2.82 -5.22
CA SER A 101 -8.53 2.62 -5.91
C SER A 101 -8.38 1.77 -7.19
N TYR A 102 -7.37 2.04 -8.02
CA TYR A 102 -7.09 1.22 -9.21
C TYR A 102 -6.67 -0.20 -8.83
N PHE A 103 -5.76 -0.36 -7.86
CA PHE A 103 -5.36 -1.69 -7.39
C PHE A 103 -6.55 -2.50 -6.88
N LEU A 104 -7.42 -1.89 -6.06
CA LEU A 104 -8.62 -2.55 -5.54
C LEU A 104 -9.64 -2.88 -6.64
N ALA A 105 -9.67 -2.11 -7.73
CA ALA A 105 -10.47 -2.46 -8.90
C ALA A 105 -9.88 -3.66 -9.66
N ASP A 106 -8.55 -3.68 -9.86
CA ASP A 106 -7.84 -4.77 -10.56
C ASP A 106 -8.02 -6.13 -9.85
N ILE A 107 -8.06 -6.13 -8.52
CA ILE A 107 -8.32 -7.34 -7.72
C ILE A 107 -9.81 -7.61 -7.48
N GLY A 108 -10.71 -6.81 -8.06
CA GLY A 108 -12.16 -7.02 -8.03
C GLY A 108 -12.87 -6.64 -6.72
N VAL A 109 -12.24 -5.84 -5.86
CA VAL A 109 -12.81 -5.39 -4.57
C VAL A 109 -13.78 -4.22 -4.76
N ILE A 110 -13.50 -3.31 -5.69
CA ILE A 110 -14.39 -2.20 -6.06
C ILE A 110 -14.57 -2.12 -7.57
N GLN A 111 -15.54 -1.32 -8.03
CA GLN A 111 -15.69 -0.95 -9.44
C GLN A 111 -15.29 0.52 -9.60
N VAL A 112 -14.41 0.82 -10.55
CA VAL A 112 -14.11 2.19 -10.96
C VAL A 112 -14.96 2.47 -12.19
N GLY A 113 -15.78 3.52 -12.16
CA GLY A 113 -16.60 3.90 -13.31
C GLY A 113 -15.72 4.11 -14.55
N SER A 114 -16.14 3.57 -15.69
CA SER A 114 -15.47 3.85 -16.96
C SER A 114 -15.56 5.36 -17.22
N VAL A 115 -14.41 5.97 -17.51
CA VAL A 115 -14.40 7.31 -18.08
C VAL A 115 -14.56 7.11 -19.58
N ASP A 116 -15.79 7.26 -20.07
CA ASP A 116 -16.09 7.37 -21.50
C ASP A 116 -15.62 8.72 -22.04
#